data_AF-A0A914UBW6-F1
#
_entry.id   AF-A0A914UBW6-F1
#
_cell.length_a   1.000
_cell.length_b   1.000
_cell.length_c   1.000
_cell.angle_alpha   90.00
_cell.angle_beta   90.00
_cell.angle_gamma   90.00
#
_symmetry.space_group_name_H-M   'P 1'
#
loop_
_entity.id
_entity.type
_entity.pdbx_description
1 polymer ?
#
loop_
_entity_poly.entity_id
_entity_poly.type
_entity_poly.pdbx_seq_one_letter_code
_entity_poly.pdbx_strand_id
1 'polypeptide(L)'
;MPADAIGASTMHNDLNTMKNLKNNPQRSKELYDLCSGEENERDKEIPFGIIDASLIQKICETNRYGTSENGKLDSCLFILTSYFNHACLANAFRYDYGDVMIVYASDDIKKGEEICISYLDPLYGFLDRQNKLSGWKFTCRCKLCEIESKDPNCLKRDETRKEYNKYEKGASPKEIIAKGEPLLKKIRESYTNRNEFKYVLADNLISLSLAYSHLENISKSIECSEEVLTLMDNPLQYIMRMGDIYMNLAICYEIKGDMKKGAKMVEKAMELRFCKEMDHFKLLYPDFIVSSHLR
;
A
#
# COMPACT_ATOMS: atom_id res chain seq x y z
N MET A 1 -4.36 0.52 -6.97
CA MET A 1 -4.34 1.72 -7.84
C MET A 1 -5.77 2.19 -8.01
N PRO A 2 -6.08 3.50 -8.11
CA PRO A 2 -7.44 3.94 -8.42
C PRO A 2 -7.85 3.40 -9.79
N ALA A 3 -9.15 3.20 -9.98
CA ALA A 3 -9.78 2.71 -11.21
C ALA A 3 -9.43 3.51 -12.48
N ASP A 4 -8.84 4.71 -12.35
CA ASP A 4 -8.71 5.69 -13.44
C ASP A 4 -7.50 5.49 -14.37
N ALA A 5 -6.60 4.52 -14.13
CA ALA A 5 -5.36 4.40 -14.90
C ALA A 5 -5.36 3.37 -16.05
N ILE A 6 -6.47 2.66 -16.30
CA ILE A 6 -6.42 1.38 -17.03
C ILE A 6 -7.56 1.31 -18.08
N GLY A 7 -7.70 2.28 -18.97
CA GLY A 7 -8.83 2.31 -19.92
C GLY A 7 -8.79 1.25 -21.04
N ALA A 8 -7.60 0.84 -21.50
CA ALA A 8 -7.45 -0.09 -22.63
C ALA A 8 -6.96 -1.49 -22.22
N SER A 9 -6.17 -1.59 -21.14
CA SER A 9 -5.72 -2.88 -20.59
C SER A 9 -6.78 -3.58 -19.73
N THR A 10 -7.83 -2.87 -19.27
CA THR A 10 -8.97 -3.47 -18.57
C THR A 10 -9.72 -4.45 -19.46
N MET A 11 -10.21 -4.01 -20.63
CA MET A 11 -11.01 -4.85 -21.52
C MET A 11 -10.29 -6.14 -21.95
N HIS A 12 -8.97 -6.09 -22.19
CA HIS A 12 -8.19 -7.29 -22.50
C HIS A 12 -8.18 -8.30 -21.34
N ASN A 13 -8.05 -7.80 -20.11
CA ASN A 13 -8.01 -8.63 -18.91
C ASN A 13 -9.41 -9.17 -18.54
N ASP A 14 -10.47 -8.43 -18.84
CA ASP A 14 -11.86 -8.90 -18.77
C ASP A 14 -12.09 -10.10 -19.69
N LEU A 15 -11.63 -10.00 -20.95
CA LEU A 15 -11.72 -11.10 -21.91
C LEU A 15 -10.91 -12.32 -21.46
N ASN A 16 -9.73 -12.12 -20.86
CA ASN A 16 -8.94 -13.21 -20.29
C ASN A 16 -9.67 -13.87 -19.10
N THR A 17 -10.33 -13.08 -18.26
CA THR A 17 -11.17 -13.59 -17.16
C THR A 17 -12.31 -14.44 -17.70
N MET A 18 -13.05 -13.94 -18.70
CA MET A 18 -14.14 -14.68 -19.35
C MET A 18 -13.64 -15.97 -20.02
N LYS A 19 -12.49 -15.93 -20.71
CA LYS A 19 -11.85 -17.11 -21.32
C LYS A 19 -11.48 -18.15 -20.27
N ASN A 20 -10.92 -17.71 -19.13
CA ASN A 20 -10.55 -18.59 -18.03
C ASN A 20 -11.76 -19.26 -17.39
N LEU A 21 -12.86 -18.53 -17.20
CA LEU A 21 -14.14 -19.08 -16.73
C LEU A 21 -14.73 -20.09 -17.70
N LYS A 22 -14.69 -19.81 -19.01
CA LYS A 22 -15.16 -20.75 -20.03
C LYS A 22 -14.42 -22.09 -19.96
N ASN A 23 -13.12 -22.05 -19.67
CA ASN A 23 -12.28 -23.23 -19.53
C ASN A 23 -12.41 -23.89 -18.14
N ASN A 24 -12.91 -23.15 -17.13
CA ASN A 24 -13.02 -23.60 -15.74
C ASN A 24 -14.38 -23.20 -15.14
N PRO A 25 -15.52 -23.69 -15.67
CA PRO A 25 -16.85 -23.24 -15.28
C PRO A 25 -17.17 -23.50 -13.80
N GLN A 26 -16.51 -24.46 -13.16
CA GLN A 26 -16.62 -24.72 -11.72
C GLN A 26 -16.20 -23.52 -10.84
N ARG A 27 -15.39 -22.59 -11.36
CA ARG A 27 -14.95 -21.38 -10.66
C ARG A 27 -15.92 -20.19 -10.81
N SER A 28 -16.98 -20.33 -11.60
CA SER A 28 -17.92 -19.23 -11.84
C SER A 28 -18.63 -18.78 -10.57
N LYS A 29 -18.99 -19.73 -9.69
CA LYS A 29 -19.66 -19.42 -8.43
C LYS A 29 -18.83 -18.48 -7.56
N GLU A 30 -17.58 -18.86 -7.30
CA GLU A 30 -16.68 -18.08 -6.44
C GLU A 30 -16.42 -16.67 -6.98
N LEU A 31 -16.40 -16.51 -8.31
CA LEU A 31 -16.28 -15.20 -8.94
C LEU A 31 -17.56 -14.37 -8.78
N TYR A 32 -18.73 -14.98 -9.02
CA TYR A 32 -20.02 -14.29 -8.93
C TYR A 32 -20.43 -13.95 -7.50
N ASP A 33 -19.84 -14.63 -6.50
CA ASP A 33 -19.97 -14.29 -5.09
C ASP A 33 -19.23 -12.98 -4.72
N LEU A 34 -18.33 -12.47 -5.58
CA LEU A 34 -17.61 -11.21 -5.35
C LEU A 34 -18.49 -9.97 -5.53
N CYS A 35 -18.10 -8.88 -4.88
CA CYS A 35 -18.83 -7.62 -4.93
C CYS A 35 -18.77 -6.99 -6.33
N SER A 36 -19.92 -6.67 -6.93
CA SER A 36 -20.03 -5.92 -8.19
C SER A 36 -20.13 -4.39 -7.99
N GLY A 37 -20.01 -3.92 -6.75
CA GLY A 37 -20.19 -2.50 -6.40
C GLY A 37 -21.66 -2.05 -6.33
N GLU A 38 -22.61 -2.98 -6.36
CA GLU A 38 -24.05 -2.73 -6.16
C GLU A 38 -24.61 -3.80 -5.20
N GLU A 39 -25.37 -3.38 -4.18
CA GLU A 39 -25.89 -4.32 -3.17
C GLU A 39 -26.91 -5.32 -3.75
N ASN A 40 -27.64 -4.92 -4.80
CA ASN A 40 -28.78 -5.65 -5.34
C ASN A 40 -28.44 -6.74 -6.38
N GLU A 41 -27.16 -6.91 -6.75
CA GLU A 41 -26.76 -7.88 -7.79
C GLU A 41 -26.16 -9.17 -7.23
N ARG A 42 -25.88 -9.25 -5.92
CA ARG A 42 -25.27 -10.43 -5.26
C ARG A 42 -26.15 -11.68 -5.27
N ASP A 43 -27.46 -11.51 -5.38
CA ASP A 43 -28.43 -12.63 -5.34
C ASP A 43 -28.88 -13.11 -6.73
N LYS A 44 -28.24 -12.64 -7.82
CA LYS A 44 -28.55 -13.11 -9.17
C LYS A 44 -28.02 -14.54 -9.34
N GLU A 45 -28.90 -15.53 -9.36
CA GLU A 45 -28.54 -16.90 -9.76
C GLU A 45 -28.16 -16.93 -11.24
N ILE A 46 -26.87 -17.18 -11.50
CA ILE A 46 -26.35 -17.37 -12.86
C ILE A 46 -26.29 -18.88 -13.14
N PRO A 47 -26.94 -19.37 -14.21
CA PRO A 47 -26.89 -20.79 -14.56
C PRO A 47 -25.45 -21.26 -14.80
N PHE A 48 -25.16 -22.50 -14.41
CA PHE A 48 -23.84 -23.10 -14.58
C PHE A 48 -23.37 -23.03 -16.05
N GLY A 49 -22.14 -22.55 -16.27
CA GLY A 49 -21.52 -22.43 -17.60
C GLY A 49 -21.95 -21.21 -18.42
N ILE A 50 -22.82 -20.34 -17.89
CA ILE A 50 -23.16 -19.07 -18.53
C ILE A 50 -22.17 -17.98 -18.12
N ILE A 51 -21.80 -17.13 -19.09
CA ILE A 51 -20.92 -15.98 -18.89
C ILE A 51 -21.77 -14.71 -19.01
N ASP A 52 -22.06 -14.08 -17.88
CA ASP A 52 -22.56 -12.70 -17.83
C ASP A 52 -21.37 -11.72 -17.94
N ALA A 53 -21.10 -11.26 -19.15
CA ALA A 53 -19.98 -10.37 -19.42
C ALA A 53 -20.09 -9.01 -18.70
N SER A 54 -21.31 -8.49 -18.55
CA SER A 54 -21.57 -7.19 -17.91
C SER A 54 -21.30 -7.27 -16.41
N LEU A 55 -21.80 -8.32 -15.75
CA LEU A 55 -21.55 -8.53 -14.34
C LEU A 55 -20.07 -8.81 -14.06
N ILE A 56 -19.41 -9.62 -14.90
CA ILE A 56 -17.97 -9.87 -14.78
C ILE A 56 -17.17 -8.58 -14.86
N GLN A 57 -17.51 -7.67 -15.77
CA GLN A 57 -16.83 -6.37 -15.87
C GLN A 57 -16.97 -5.57 -14.57
N LYS A 58 -18.18 -5.45 -14.01
CA LYS A 58 -18.40 -4.75 -12.73
C LYS A 58 -17.65 -5.38 -11.56
N ILE A 59 -17.67 -6.71 -11.45
CA ILE A 59 -16.90 -7.46 -10.44
C ILE A 59 -15.41 -7.13 -10.59
N CYS A 60 -14.92 -7.16 -11.82
CA CYS A 60 -13.53 -6.90 -12.13
C CYS A 60 -13.11 -5.45 -11.79
N GLU A 61 -13.95 -4.46 -12.07
CA GLU A 61 -13.70 -3.06 -11.72
C GLU A 61 -13.57 -2.85 -10.20
N THR A 62 -14.31 -3.63 -9.41
CA THR A 62 -14.33 -3.49 -7.94
C THR A 62 -13.20 -4.26 -7.25
N ASN A 63 -12.81 -5.42 -7.77
CA ASN A 63 -11.96 -6.40 -7.06
C ASN A 63 -10.56 -6.56 -7.64
N ARG A 64 -10.24 -5.92 -8.76
CA ARG A 64 -8.92 -6.08 -9.37
C ARG A 64 -7.82 -5.43 -8.58
N TYR A 65 -6.67 -6.09 -8.64
CA TYR A 65 -5.43 -5.56 -8.13
C TYR A 65 -4.53 -5.13 -9.27
N GLY A 66 -3.93 -3.95 -9.13
CA GLY A 66 -2.79 -3.59 -9.95
C GLY A 66 -1.59 -4.44 -9.56
N THR A 67 -0.90 -5.00 -10.55
CA THR A 67 0.38 -5.69 -10.39
C THR A 67 1.41 -4.99 -11.27
N SER A 68 2.68 -5.11 -10.91
CA SER A 68 3.77 -4.71 -11.79
C SER A 68 4.77 -5.84 -11.89
N GLU A 69 5.03 -6.30 -13.11
CA GLU A 69 6.06 -7.27 -13.40
C GLU A 69 7.05 -6.61 -14.37
N ASN A 70 8.34 -6.57 -13.99
CA ASN A 70 9.40 -5.95 -14.79
C ASN A 70 9.10 -4.50 -15.25
N GLY A 71 8.37 -3.74 -14.43
CA GLY A 71 7.99 -2.35 -14.72
C GLY A 71 6.80 -2.19 -15.69
N LYS A 72 6.20 -3.29 -16.17
CA LYS A 72 4.96 -3.25 -16.94
C LYS A 72 3.77 -3.33 -15.98
N LEU A 73 2.83 -2.39 -16.14
CA LEU A 73 1.58 -2.40 -15.38
C LEU A 73 0.65 -3.48 -15.94
N ASP A 74 0.16 -4.34 -15.06
CA ASP A 74 -0.89 -5.30 -15.35
C ASP A 74 -1.94 -5.30 -14.23
N SER A 75 -2.95 -6.13 -14.36
CA SER A 75 -3.92 -6.36 -13.29
C SER A 75 -4.31 -7.82 -13.19
N CYS A 76 -4.55 -8.26 -11.96
CA CYS A 76 -4.95 -9.61 -11.64
C CYS A 76 -6.21 -9.59 -10.76
N LEU A 77 -6.98 -10.67 -10.84
CA LEU A 77 -8.12 -10.91 -9.96
C LEU A 77 -7.79 -12.09 -9.05
N PHE A 78 -7.79 -11.81 -7.75
CA PHE A 78 -7.49 -12.80 -6.72
C PHE A 78 -8.73 -12.96 -5.84
N ILE A 79 -9.48 -14.05 -6.06
CA ILE A 79 -10.80 -14.27 -5.47
C ILE A 79 -10.74 -14.19 -3.94
N LEU A 80 -9.85 -14.95 -3.30
CA LEU A 80 -9.78 -15.01 -1.83
C LEU A 80 -9.46 -13.65 -1.20
N THR A 81 -8.53 -12.90 -1.79
CA THR A 81 -8.12 -11.62 -1.20
C THR A 81 -9.14 -10.52 -1.48
N SER A 82 -10.00 -10.69 -2.48
CA SER A 82 -11.11 -9.77 -2.81
C SER A 82 -12.17 -9.71 -1.70
N TYR A 83 -12.17 -10.68 -0.77
CA TYR A 83 -13.03 -10.65 0.42
C TYR A 83 -12.48 -9.77 1.55
N PHE A 84 -11.19 -9.41 1.55
CA PHE A 84 -10.62 -8.58 2.62
C PHE A 84 -11.06 -7.13 2.45
N ASN A 85 -11.66 -6.57 3.49
CA ASN A 85 -12.05 -5.17 3.51
C ASN A 85 -10.86 -4.22 3.71
N HIS A 86 -11.12 -2.94 3.49
CA HIS A 86 -10.13 -1.89 3.66
C HIS A 86 -10.03 -1.38 5.10
N ALA A 87 -8.80 -1.25 5.60
CA ALA A 87 -8.47 -0.32 6.67
C ALA A 87 -7.20 0.47 6.32
N CYS A 88 -7.14 1.77 6.66
CA CYS A 88 -5.93 2.58 6.40
C CYS A 88 -4.77 2.16 7.31
N LEU A 89 -5.06 1.73 8.54
CA LEU A 89 -4.13 0.98 9.40
C LEU A 89 -4.61 -0.47 9.43
N ALA A 90 -4.13 -1.25 8.47
CA ALA A 90 -4.53 -2.63 8.26
C ALA A 90 -3.80 -3.57 9.23
N ASN A 91 -4.47 -4.64 9.66
CA ASN A 91 -3.88 -5.72 10.44
C ASN A 91 -3.32 -6.84 9.56
N ALA A 92 -3.44 -6.72 8.24
CA ALA A 92 -2.74 -7.54 7.27
C ALA A 92 -2.10 -6.73 6.13
N PHE A 93 -0.97 -7.22 5.64
CA PHE A 93 -0.19 -6.65 4.54
C PHE A 93 -0.18 -7.60 3.35
N ARG A 94 -0.30 -7.03 2.14
CA ARG A 94 -0.26 -7.76 0.87
C ARG A 94 1.11 -7.60 0.22
N TYR A 95 1.68 -8.72 -0.22
CA TYR A 95 2.87 -8.79 -1.05
C TYR A 95 2.59 -9.60 -2.31
N ASP A 96 3.00 -9.07 -3.46
CA ASP A 96 2.82 -9.73 -4.75
C ASP A 96 4.16 -10.22 -5.28
N TYR A 97 4.24 -11.48 -5.67
CA TYR A 97 5.39 -12.08 -6.33
C TYR A 97 4.94 -12.74 -7.63
N GLY A 98 5.15 -12.05 -8.76
CA GLY A 98 4.61 -12.47 -10.05
C GLY A 98 3.09 -12.54 -10.02
N ASP A 99 2.54 -13.74 -10.21
CA ASP A 99 1.12 -14.06 -10.19
C ASP A 99 0.64 -14.70 -8.88
N VAL A 100 1.48 -14.68 -7.85
CA VAL A 100 1.14 -15.14 -6.49
C VAL A 100 0.94 -13.92 -5.60
N MET A 101 -0.23 -13.83 -4.96
CA MET A 101 -0.47 -12.89 -3.87
C MET A 101 -0.28 -13.60 -2.54
N ILE A 102 0.51 -12.99 -1.66
CA ILE A 102 0.69 -13.43 -0.28
C ILE A 102 0.16 -12.34 0.65
N VAL A 103 -0.62 -12.75 1.65
CA VAL A 103 -1.17 -11.85 2.68
C VAL A 103 -0.66 -12.31 4.04
N TYR A 104 -0.02 -11.39 4.76
CA TYR A 104 0.56 -11.63 6.08
C TYR A 104 -0.20 -10.83 7.12
N ALA A 105 -0.35 -11.37 8.33
CA ALA A 105 -0.72 -10.54 9.47
C ALA A 105 0.40 -9.52 9.73
N SER A 106 0.04 -8.24 9.84
CA SER A 106 0.96 -7.15 10.21
C SER A 106 0.84 -6.76 11.68
N ASP A 107 -0.08 -7.37 12.42
CA ASP A 107 -0.31 -7.19 13.84
C ASP A 107 -0.92 -8.49 14.43
N ASP A 108 -1.02 -8.57 15.75
CA ASP A 108 -1.75 -9.65 16.41
C ASP A 108 -3.25 -9.58 16.09
N ILE A 109 -3.79 -10.61 15.46
CA ILE A 109 -5.21 -10.69 15.07
C ILE A 109 -5.97 -11.61 16.02
N LYS A 110 -6.97 -11.08 16.73
CA LYS A 110 -7.76 -11.86 17.69
C LYS A 110 -8.82 -12.71 16.98
N LYS A 111 -9.25 -13.80 17.63
CA LYS A 111 -10.37 -14.62 17.12
C LYS A 111 -11.63 -13.76 16.95
N GLY A 112 -12.19 -13.77 15.75
CA GLY A 112 -13.39 -13.00 15.39
C GLY A 112 -13.11 -11.55 14.99
N GLU A 113 -11.85 -11.12 15.03
CA GLU A 113 -11.43 -9.86 14.44
C GLU A 113 -11.41 -9.98 12.91
N GLU A 114 -11.88 -8.93 12.22
CA GLU A 114 -11.85 -8.88 10.77
C GLU A 114 -10.42 -8.68 10.27
N ILE A 115 -10.06 -9.43 9.22
CA ILE A 115 -8.78 -9.23 8.53
C ILE A 115 -8.99 -8.17 7.45
N CYS A 116 -8.23 -7.08 7.56
CA CYS A 116 -8.28 -5.97 6.62
C CYS A 116 -6.93 -5.76 5.95
N ILE A 117 -6.94 -5.33 4.68
CA ILE A 117 -5.75 -4.90 3.93
C ILE A 117 -5.89 -3.43 3.53
N SER A 118 -4.78 -2.75 3.22
CA SER A 118 -4.86 -1.40 2.66
C SER A 118 -4.99 -1.45 1.13
N TYR A 119 -5.99 -0.77 0.56
CA TYR A 119 -6.20 -0.69 -0.89
C TYR A 119 -5.34 0.40 -1.55
N LEU A 120 -4.79 1.27 -0.72
CA LEU A 120 -4.08 2.48 -1.10
C LEU A 120 -2.82 2.64 -0.25
N ASP A 121 -1.96 3.56 -0.64
CA ASP A 121 -0.82 3.94 0.20
C ASP A 121 -1.34 4.61 1.47
N PRO A 122 -1.12 4.03 2.67
CA PRO A 122 -1.58 4.63 3.91
C PRO A 122 -0.94 5.98 4.20
N LEU A 123 0.19 6.33 3.58
CA LEU A 123 0.86 7.63 3.75
C LEU A 123 0.12 8.78 3.08
N TYR A 124 -0.92 8.52 2.26
CA TYR A 124 -1.79 9.58 1.76
C TYR A 124 -2.49 10.34 2.89
N GLY A 125 -2.74 11.63 2.68
CA GLY A 125 -3.51 12.47 3.60
C GLY A 125 -4.96 12.00 3.72
N PHE A 126 -5.63 12.36 4.81
CA PHE A 126 -6.98 11.91 5.13
C PHE A 126 -7.97 12.12 3.97
N LEU A 127 -8.04 13.34 3.42
CA LEU A 127 -8.93 13.67 2.32
C LEU A 127 -8.59 12.88 1.05
N ASP A 128 -7.31 12.69 0.77
CA ASP A 128 -6.88 11.93 -0.42
C ASP A 128 -7.27 10.46 -0.29
N ARG A 129 -7.16 9.88 0.91
CA ARG A 129 -7.65 8.51 1.16
C ARG A 129 -9.16 8.43 0.98
N GLN A 130 -9.94 9.32 1.59
CA GLN A 130 -11.41 9.31 1.44
C GLN A 130 -11.85 9.49 -0.02
N ASN A 131 -11.25 10.45 -0.73
CA ASN A 131 -11.56 10.69 -2.15
C ASN A 131 -11.20 9.49 -3.02
N LYS A 132 -10.05 8.85 -2.82
CA LYS A 132 -9.67 7.64 -3.57
C LYS A 132 -10.60 6.46 -3.27
N LEU A 133 -10.98 6.28 -2.00
CA LEU A 133 -11.87 5.19 -1.59
C LEU A 133 -13.32 5.37 -2.05
N SER A 134 -13.73 6.60 -2.34
CA SER A 134 -15.06 6.88 -2.91
C SER A 134 -15.33 6.12 -4.22
N GLY A 135 -14.29 5.73 -4.96
CA GLY A 135 -14.40 4.86 -6.14
C GLY A 135 -14.96 3.46 -5.83
N TRP A 136 -14.75 2.97 -4.61
CA TRP A 136 -15.36 1.74 -4.09
C TRP A 136 -16.71 2.00 -3.40
N LYS A 137 -17.26 3.20 -3.52
CA LYS A 137 -18.58 3.60 -3.01
C LYS A 137 -18.76 3.42 -1.50
N PHE A 138 -17.69 3.53 -0.71
CA PHE A 138 -17.74 3.56 0.74
C PHE A 138 -16.93 4.71 1.35
N THR A 139 -17.20 5.03 2.62
CA THR A 139 -16.43 5.98 3.41
C THR A 139 -15.66 5.20 4.48
N CYS A 140 -14.33 5.34 4.51
CA CYS A 140 -13.52 4.63 5.50
C CYS A 140 -13.71 5.23 6.90
N ARG A 141 -14.01 4.38 7.87
CA ARG A 141 -14.18 4.74 9.29
C ARG A 141 -13.23 3.99 10.22
N CYS A 142 -12.11 3.50 9.69
CA CYS A 142 -11.09 2.85 10.51
C CYS A 142 -10.55 3.81 11.58
N LYS A 143 -9.88 3.28 12.61
CA LYS A 143 -9.33 4.04 13.75
C LYS A 143 -8.55 5.29 13.32
N LEU A 144 -7.75 5.18 12.26
CA LEU A 144 -6.98 6.31 11.76
C LEU A 144 -7.87 7.41 11.18
N CYS A 145 -8.81 7.05 10.30
CA CYS A 145 -9.77 7.98 9.74
C CYS A 145 -10.67 8.60 10.82
N GLU A 146 -11.03 7.84 11.85
CA GLU A 146 -11.80 8.36 12.98
C GLU A 146 -11.02 9.45 13.73
N ILE A 147 -9.74 9.20 14.07
CA ILE A 147 -8.88 10.17 14.76
C ILE A 147 -8.72 11.45 13.92
N GLU A 148 -8.38 11.29 12.64
CA GLU A 148 -8.13 12.43 11.76
C GLU A 148 -9.39 13.24 11.45
N SER A 149 -10.55 12.60 11.35
CA SER A 149 -11.82 13.30 11.14
C SER A 149 -12.20 14.23 12.30
N LYS A 150 -11.66 13.98 13.50
CA LYS A 150 -11.89 14.78 14.71
C LYS A 150 -10.81 15.85 14.92
N ASP A 151 -9.71 15.81 14.15
CA ASP A 151 -8.62 16.76 14.26
C ASP A 151 -8.93 18.04 13.45
N PRO A 152 -9.10 19.21 14.10
CA PRO A 152 -9.44 20.46 13.42
C PRO A 152 -8.35 20.94 12.45
N ASN A 153 -7.10 20.48 12.62
CA ASN A 153 -5.99 20.83 11.75
C ASN A 153 -5.77 19.83 10.60
N CYS A 154 -6.53 18.73 10.54
CA CYS A 154 -6.33 17.68 9.54
C CYS A 154 -6.34 18.21 8.10
N LEU A 155 -7.31 19.06 7.76
CA LEU A 155 -7.45 19.58 6.39
C LEU A 155 -6.27 20.49 6.01
N LYS A 156 -5.89 21.39 6.92
CA LYS A 156 -4.73 22.27 6.75
C LYS A 156 -3.42 21.48 6.62
N ARG A 157 -3.30 20.38 7.38
CA ARG A 157 -2.16 19.46 7.30
C ARG A 157 -2.09 18.80 5.92
N ASP A 158 -3.21 18.28 5.44
CA ASP A 158 -3.32 17.67 4.11
C ASP A 158 -2.98 18.66 2.98
N GLU A 159 -3.45 19.90 3.06
CA GLU A 159 -3.13 20.96 2.10
C GLU A 159 -1.63 21.27 2.07
N THR A 160 -1.01 21.40 3.25
CA THR A 160 0.44 21.64 3.36
C THR A 160 1.25 20.47 2.81
N ARG A 161 0.80 19.23 3.03
CA ARG A 161 1.43 18.04 2.44
C ARG A 161 1.25 17.98 0.92
N LYS A 162 0.07 18.34 0.40
CA LYS A 162 -0.15 18.44 -1.06
C LYS A 162 0.77 19.47 -1.70
N GLU A 163 0.94 20.62 -1.04
CA GLU A 163 1.92 21.62 -1.46
C GLU A 163 3.32 21.00 -1.50
N TYR A 164 3.70 20.23 -0.47
CA TYR A 164 4.98 19.54 -0.45
C TYR A 164 5.16 18.60 -1.64
N ASN A 165 4.27 17.63 -1.77
CA ASN A 165 4.38 16.56 -2.76
C ASN A 165 4.32 17.10 -4.20
N LYS A 166 3.62 18.23 -4.42
CA LYS A 166 3.52 18.86 -5.74
C LYS A 166 4.86 19.41 -6.22
N TYR A 167 5.64 20.05 -5.34
CA TYR A 167 6.91 20.64 -5.76
C TYR A 167 8.04 19.61 -5.80
N GLU A 168 7.99 18.59 -4.94
CA GLU A 168 9.04 17.57 -4.85
C GLU A 168 9.27 16.85 -6.18
N LYS A 169 8.19 16.63 -6.94
CA LYS A 169 8.25 15.96 -8.23
C LYS A 169 9.13 16.73 -9.22
N GLY A 170 10.33 16.21 -9.47
CA GLY A 170 11.32 16.80 -10.38
C GLY A 170 12.19 17.90 -9.77
N ALA A 171 12.09 18.14 -8.46
CA ALA A 171 12.96 19.07 -7.75
C ALA A 171 14.36 18.47 -7.53
N SER A 172 15.38 19.32 -7.55
CA SER A 172 16.73 18.95 -7.10
C SER A 172 16.78 18.76 -5.57
N PRO A 173 17.75 18.00 -5.04
CA PRO A 173 17.92 17.85 -3.58
C PRO A 173 17.99 19.18 -2.82
N LYS A 174 18.63 20.20 -3.40
CA LYS A 174 18.72 21.55 -2.80
C LYS A 174 17.35 22.22 -2.67
N GLU A 175 16.51 22.08 -3.69
CA GLU A 175 15.14 22.63 -3.67
C GLU A 175 14.23 21.89 -2.70
N ILE A 176 14.38 20.55 -2.62
CA ILE A 176 13.68 19.72 -1.64
C ILE A 176 13.97 20.19 -0.23
N ILE A 177 15.23 20.46 0.11
CA ILE A 177 15.58 20.96 1.44
C ILE A 177 15.03 22.38 1.66
N ALA A 178 15.30 23.30 0.73
CA ALA A 178 14.96 24.72 0.88
C ALA A 178 13.46 24.97 1.06
N LYS A 179 12.61 24.19 0.38
CA LYS A 179 11.14 24.30 0.49
C LYS A 179 10.55 23.30 1.46
N GLY A 180 11.12 22.10 1.55
CA GLY A 180 10.61 21.00 2.34
C GLY A 180 10.77 21.19 3.84
N GLU A 181 11.87 21.76 4.33
CA GLU A 181 12.04 22.00 5.76
C GLU A 181 10.96 22.95 6.34
N PRO A 182 10.69 24.13 5.75
CA PRO A 182 9.62 25.00 6.23
C PRO A 182 8.23 24.35 6.18
N LEU A 183 7.94 23.59 5.13
CA LEU A 183 6.65 22.90 5.00
C LEU A 183 6.50 21.77 6.01
N LEU A 184 7.52 20.93 6.17
CA LEU A 184 7.52 19.87 7.18
C LEU A 184 7.37 20.45 8.60
N LYS A 185 8.02 21.58 8.88
CA LYS A 185 7.84 22.30 10.15
C LYS A 185 6.38 22.71 10.36
N LYS A 186 5.72 23.31 9.36
CA LYS A 186 4.28 23.64 9.44
C LYS A 186 3.41 22.41 9.67
N ILE A 187 3.71 21.29 9.02
CA ILE A 187 2.98 20.02 9.21
C ILE A 187 3.18 19.54 10.66
N ARG A 188 4.42 19.52 11.18
CA ARG A 188 4.72 19.14 12.57
C ARG A 188 3.97 20.00 13.58
N GLU A 189 3.97 21.31 13.39
CA GLU A 189 3.30 22.27 14.27
C GLU A 189 1.76 22.19 14.23
N SER A 190 1.20 21.53 13.21
CA SER A 190 -0.25 21.32 13.10
C SER A 190 -0.77 20.18 14.00
N TYR A 191 0.10 19.31 14.52
CA TYR A 191 -0.28 18.24 15.43
C TYR A 191 -0.51 18.80 16.83
N THR A 192 -1.71 18.63 17.39
CA THR A 192 -2.09 19.25 18.68
C THR A 192 -1.77 18.37 19.87
N ASN A 193 -1.73 17.05 19.69
CA ASN A 193 -1.44 16.07 20.73
C ASN A 193 -0.22 15.21 20.42
N ARG A 194 0.46 14.73 21.47
CA ARG A 194 1.65 13.86 21.32
C ARG A 194 1.32 12.45 20.83
N ASN A 195 0.09 11.98 21.03
CA ASN A 195 -0.35 10.61 20.70
C ASN A 195 -1.04 10.51 19.33
N GLU A 196 -1.00 11.56 18.52
CA GLU A 196 -1.53 11.53 17.15
C GLU A 196 -0.61 10.68 16.26
N PHE A 197 -1.21 9.81 15.44
CA PHE A 197 -0.48 9.05 14.42
C PHE A 197 0.15 10.03 13.43
N LYS A 198 1.47 10.15 13.47
CA LYS A 198 2.26 11.14 12.72
C LYS A 198 2.89 10.57 11.43
N TYR A 199 2.43 9.39 10.99
CA TYR A 199 2.86 8.70 9.77
C TYR A 199 2.82 9.59 8.51
N VAL A 200 1.93 10.59 8.46
CA VAL A 200 1.86 11.56 7.36
C VAL A 200 3.17 12.35 7.19
N LEU A 201 3.94 12.56 8.27
CA LEU A 201 5.27 13.18 8.22
C LEU A 201 6.31 12.28 7.55
N ALA A 202 6.11 10.96 7.60
CA ALA A 202 7.15 10.00 7.28
C ALA A 202 7.56 10.05 5.80
N ASP A 203 6.59 10.20 4.89
CA ASP A 203 6.84 10.36 3.45
C ASP A 203 7.76 11.57 3.17
N ASN A 204 7.41 12.74 3.72
CA ASN A 204 8.19 13.97 3.52
C ASN A 204 9.56 13.95 4.24
N LEU A 205 9.66 13.21 5.35
CA LEU A 205 10.92 12.96 6.04
C LEU A 205 11.85 12.04 5.25
N ILE A 206 11.31 10.99 4.62
CA ILE A 206 12.06 10.12 3.71
C ILE A 206 12.67 10.97 2.59
N SER A 207 11.87 11.83 1.96
CA SER A 207 12.32 12.74 0.91
C SER A 207 13.45 13.66 1.36
N LEU A 208 13.34 14.28 2.54
CA LEU A 208 14.41 15.10 3.11
C LEU A 208 15.66 14.27 3.42
N SER A 209 15.49 13.06 3.99
CA SER A 209 16.62 12.18 4.32
C SER A 209 17.46 11.85 3.09
N LEU A 210 16.80 11.51 1.98
CA LEU A 210 17.44 11.22 0.71
C LEU A 210 18.12 12.47 0.14
N ALA A 211 17.44 13.62 0.16
CA ALA A 211 18.01 14.88 -0.32
C ALA A 211 19.27 15.28 0.47
N TYR A 212 19.26 15.10 1.79
CA TYR A 212 20.42 15.34 2.63
C TYR A 212 21.57 14.38 2.37
N SER A 213 21.28 13.10 2.16
CA SER A 213 22.28 12.11 1.79
C SER A 213 22.98 12.47 0.48
N HIS A 214 22.21 12.88 -0.54
CA HIS A 214 22.76 13.30 -1.85
C HIS A 214 23.66 14.54 -1.79
N LEU A 215 23.46 15.42 -0.80
CA LEU A 215 24.30 16.60 -0.58
C LEU A 215 25.37 16.36 0.49
N GLU A 216 25.61 15.10 0.86
CA GLU A 216 26.59 14.68 1.87
C GLU A 216 26.39 15.32 3.26
N ASN A 217 25.19 15.82 3.55
CA ASN A 217 24.82 16.27 4.89
C ASN A 217 24.33 15.08 5.72
N ILE A 218 25.28 14.20 6.05
CA ILE A 218 24.99 12.89 6.64
C ILE A 218 24.29 13.00 7.99
N SER A 219 24.66 13.99 8.81
CA SER A 219 24.05 14.18 10.13
C SER A 219 22.54 14.42 10.04
N LYS A 220 22.10 15.32 9.15
CA LYS A 220 20.65 15.57 8.96
C LYS A 220 19.94 14.39 8.27
N SER A 221 20.62 13.69 7.37
CA SER A 221 20.04 12.49 6.73
C SER A 221 19.72 11.40 7.76
N ILE A 222 20.65 11.16 8.69
CA ILE A 222 20.45 10.22 9.80
C ILE A 222 19.31 10.70 10.70
N GLU A 223 19.29 11.98 11.09
CA GLU A 223 18.22 12.55 11.94
C GLU A 223 16.83 12.32 11.34
N CYS A 224 16.64 12.65 10.06
CA CYS A 224 15.36 12.42 9.38
C CYS A 224 15.01 10.93 9.30
N SER A 225 16.00 10.07 9.00
CA SER A 225 15.79 8.62 8.90
C SER A 225 15.39 7.99 10.24
N GLU A 226 16.05 8.39 11.33
CA GLU A 226 15.74 7.92 12.67
C GLU A 226 14.36 8.40 13.13
N GLU A 227 13.97 9.64 12.81
CA GLU A 227 12.61 10.13 13.07
C GLU A 227 11.56 9.27 12.34
N VAL A 228 11.76 8.91 11.07
CA VAL A 228 10.83 8.02 10.35
C VAL A 228 10.66 6.68 11.07
N LEU A 229 11.75 6.09 11.56
CA LEU A 229 11.69 4.83 12.31
C LEU A 229 10.91 4.96 13.63
N THR A 230 10.89 6.14 14.26
CA THR A 230 10.05 6.38 15.46
C THR A 230 8.57 6.57 15.13
N LEU A 231 8.25 6.96 13.89
CA LEU A 231 6.89 7.19 13.42
C LEU A 231 6.22 5.93 12.85
N MET A 232 7.01 4.97 12.39
CA MET A 232 6.59 3.72 11.77
C MET A 232 6.86 2.54 12.72
N ASP A 233 6.20 2.52 13.87
CA ASP A 233 6.37 1.48 14.90
C ASP A 233 5.76 0.11 14.52
N ASN A 234 4.90 0.05 13.50
CA ASN A 234 4.47 -1.19 12.85
C ASN A 234 5.23 -1.41 11.52
N PRO A 235 6.26 -2.27 11.50
CA PRO A 235 7.13 -2.39 10.34
C PRO A 235 6.54 -3.13 9.15
N LEU A 236 5.55 -3.99 9.36
CA LEU A 236 5.03 -4.86 8.31
C LEU A 236 4.12 -4.10 7.35
N GLN A 237 3.36 -3.11 7.83
CA GLN A 237 2.55 -2.26 6.94
C GLN A 237 3.40 -1.36 6.03
N TYR A 238 4.63 -1.02 6.46
CA TYR A 238 5.53 -0.11 5.77
C TYR A 238 6.84 -0.78 5.34
N ILE A 239 6.83 -2.11 5.18
CA ILE A 239 8.03 -2.95 5.07
C ILE A 239 9.00 -2.46 3.97
N MET A 240 8.46 -2.07 2.81
CA MET A 240 9.26 -1.56 1.69
C MET A 240 9.93 -0.23 2.04
N ARG A 241 9.18 0.72 2.60
CA ARG A 241 9.68 2.06 2.99
C ARG A 241 10.70 1.97 4.12
N MET A 242 10.47 1.09 5.08
CA MET A 242 11.42 0.84 6.16
C MET A 242 12.70 0.19 5.64
N GLY A 243 12.60 -0.73 4.68
CA GLY A 243 13.76 -1.25 3.96
C GLY A 243 14.57 -0.15 3.28
N ASP A 244 13.91 0.78 2.58
CA ASP A 244 14.57 1.93 1.94
C ASP A 244 15.29 2.83 2.95
N ILE A 245 14.66 3.11 4.10
CA ILE A 245 15.25 3.91 5.18
C ILE A 245 16.46 3.23 5.79
N TYR A 246 16.39 1.93 6.08
CA TYR A 246 17.55 1.19 6.59
C TYR A 246 18.71 1.17 5.59
N MET A 247 18.42 1.06 4.28
CA MET A 247 19.45 1.18 3.25
C MET A 247 20.07 2.60 3.23
N ASN A 248 19.27 3.66 3.34
CA ASN A 248 19.81 5.03 3.44
C ASN A 248 20.69 5.22 4.68
N LEU A 249 20.26 4.71 5.83
CA LEU A 249 21.06 4.72 7.06
C LEU A 249 22.37 3.94 6.91
N ALA A 250 22.35 2.80 6.22
CA ALA A 250 23.56 2.02 5.95
C ALA A 250 24.61 2.86 5.22
N ILE A 251 24.22 3.49 4.10
CA ILE A 251 25.08 4.38 3.31
C ILE A 251 25.61 5.53 4.17
N CYS A 252 24.73 6.15 4.97
CA CYS A 252 25.12 7.24 5.86
C CYS A 252 26.18 6.81 6.88
N TYR A 253 26.02 5.64 7.50
CA TYR A 253 26.98 5.13 8.48
C TYR A 253 28.31 4.70 7.84
N GLU A 254 28.28 4.15 6.64
CA GLU A 254 29.49 3.83 5.86
C GLU A 254 30.28 5.10 5.51
N ILE A 255 29.62 6.17 5.06
CA ILE A 255 30.27 7.46 4.78
C ILE A 255 30.92 8.05 6.05
N LYS A 256 30.31 7.84 7.23
CA LYS A 256 30.90 8.23 8.52
C LYS A 256 32.05 7.33 8.99
N GLY A 257 32.34 6.24 8.29
CA GLY A 257 33.34 5.24 8.66
C GLY A 257 32.88 4.25 9.75
N ASP A 258 31.59 4.26 10.13
CA ASP A 258 31.02 3.30 11.09
C ASP A 258 30.47 2.07 10.34
N MET A 259 31.38 1.28 9.77
CA MET A 259 31.03 0.08 8.98
C MET A 259 30.20 -0.93 9.76
N LYS A 260 30.37 -1.00 11.09
CA LYS A 260 29.62 -1.91 11.96
C LYS A 260 28.15 -1.51 12.03
N LYS A 261 27.85 -0.22 12.21
CA LYS A 261 26.46 0.25 12.15
C LYS A 261 25.90 0.14 10.74
N GLY A 262 26.69 0.45 9.72
CA GLY A 262 26.31 0.29 8.31
C GLY A 262 25.80 -1.12 8.01
N ALA A 263 26.62 -2.13 8.30
CA ALA A 263 26.27 -3.54 8.12
C ALA A 263 25.00 -3.93 8.89
N LYS A 264 24.85 -3.48 10.14
CA LYS A 264 23.64 -3.75 10.94
C LYS A 264 22.38 -3.17 10.30
N MET A 265 22.47 -2.01 9.64
CA MET A 265 21.31 -1.43 8.95
C MET A 265 20.99 -2.22 7.67
N VAL A 266 22.00 -2.71 6.93
CA VAL A 266 21.79 -3.62 5.79
C VAL A 266 21.09 -4.91 6.24
N GLU A 267 21.52 -5.52 7.34
CA GLU A 267 20.88 -6.72 7.91
C GLU A 267 19.40 -6.48 8.18
N LYS A 268 19.05 -5.36 8.83
CA LYS A 268 17.64 -4.98 9.06
C LYS A 268 16.86 -4.77 7.77
N ALA A 269 17.45 -4.11 6.77
CA ALA A 269 16.81 -3.93 5.48
C ALA A 269 16.55 -5.27 4.79
N MET A 270 17.49 -6.22 4.89
CA MET A 270 17.35 -7.57 4.35
C MET A 270 16.29 -8.37 5.09
N GLU A 271 16.23 -8.29 6.42
CA GLU A 271 15.20 -8.94 7.23
C GLU A 271 13.79 -8.51 6.81
N LEU A 272 13.59 -7.23 6.48
CA LEU A 272 12.32 -6.73 5.99
C LEU A 272 12.04 -7.12 4.53
N ARG A 273 13.04 -7.00 3.63
CA ARG A 273 12.84 -7.24 2.20
C ARG A 273 12.77 -8.72 1.83
N PHE A 274 13.42 -9.58 2.60
CA PHE A 274 13.51 -11.02 2.36
C PHE A 274 12.88 -11.85 3.49
N CYS A 275 12.08 -11.22 4.37
CA CYS A 275 11.34 -11.81 5.50
C CYS A 275 11.73 -13.27 5.72
N LYS A 276 12.82 -13.53 6.47
CA LYS A 276 13.39 -14.86 6.72
C LYS A 276 12.37 -15.89 7.23
N GLU A 277 11.22 -15.42 7.69
CA GLU A 277 10.09 -16.24 8.11
C GLU A 277 9.39 -16.96 6.95
N MET A 278 9.67 -16.61 5.69
CA MET A 278 9.17 -17.31 4.49
C MET A 278 9.48 -18.82 4.49
N ASP A 279 10.55 -19.26 5.17
CA ASP A 279 10.92 -20.68 5.30
C ASP A 279 10.03 -21.49 6.28
N HIS A 280 9.15 -20.83 7.05
CA HIS A 280 8.36 -21.46 8.12
C HIS A 280 6.84 -21.39 7.93
N PHE A 281 6.33 -20.78 6.85
CA PHE A 281 4.89 -20.62 6.70
C PHE A 281 4.21 -21.82 6.04
N LYS A 282 3.18 -22.35 6.71
CA LYS A 282 2.16 -23.18 6.07
C LYS A 282 1.32 -22.28 5.17
N LEU A 283 1.28 -22.58 3.87
CA LEU A 283 0.22 -22.06 2.99
C LEU A 283 -1.13 -22.41 3.62
N LEU A 284 -1.90 -21.38 3.98
CA LEU A 284 -3.25 -21.59 4.52
C LEU A 284 -4.20 -22.15 3.44
N TYR A 285 -3.90 -21.95 2.15
CA TYR A 285 -4.70 -22.44 1.02
C TYR A 285 -3.84 -22.64 -0.27
N PRO A 286 -3.15 -23.78 -0.45
CA PRO A 286 -2.30 -24.02 -1.62
C PRO A 286 -3.05 -24.21 -2.95
N ASP A 287 -4.37 -24.44 -2.91
CA ASP A 287 -5.15 -24.83 -4.10
C ASP A 287 -5.71 -23.66 -4.94
N PHE A 288 -5.41 -22.41 -4.58
CA PHE A 288 -6.05 -21.22 -5.16
C PHE A 288 -5.16 -20.37 -6.08
N ILE A 289 -4.03 -20.90 -6.56
CA ILE A 289 -3.22 -20.23 -7.58
C ILE A 289 -3.93 -20.37 -8.94
N VAL A 290 -4.51 -19.27 -9.44
CA VAL A 290 -4.95 -19.16 -10.83
C VAL A 290 -3.90 -18.40 -11.62
N SER A 291 -2.71 -18.97 -11.68
CA SER A 291 -1.66 -18.50 -12.59
C SER A 291 -2.00 -18.96 -14.01
N SER A 292 -1.92 -18.05 -14.98
CA SER A 292 -1.93 -18.44 -16.39
C SER A 292 -0.51 -18.71 -16.93
N HIS A 293 0.53 -18.57 -16.11
CA HIS A 293 1.94 -18.45 -16.55
C HIS A 293 2.94 -19.31 -15.75
N LEU A 294 2.50 -20.36 -15.06
CA LEU A 294 3.42 -21.41 -14.59
C LEU A 294 3.86 -22.31 -15.76
N ARG A 295 4.95 -21.91 -16.43
CA ARG A 295 5.86 -22.79 -17.17
C ARG A 295 7.30 -22.48 -16.80
#